data_AF-A0AB74TMM3-F1
#
_entry.id   AF-A0AB74TMM3-F1
#
_cell.length_a   1.000
_cell.length_b   1.000
_cell.length_c   1.000
_cell.angle_alpha   90.00
_cell.angle_beta   90.00
_cell.angle_gamma   90.00
#
_symmetry.space_group_name_H-M   'P 1'
#
loop_
_entity.id
_entity.type
_entity.pdbx_description
1 polymer ?
#
loop_
_entity_poly.entity_id
_entity_poly.type
_entity_poly.pdbx_seq_one_letter_code
_entity_poly.pdbx_strand_id
1 'polypeptide(L)'
;MSKTFVEVAESVGVDEKTIRNVFKDYVALKEREYQFETPKWLGIDEIHIIRRPRLVLTNIERRTIYDIKPNRNKETVIQRLSEISDRTYIEYVTMDMWKPYKDAVNTILPHAKVVVDKFHVVRMANQALDNVRKSLKAHMSQKERRTLMRERFILLKRKHDLNERESFLLDTWLGNLPALKEAYELKEEFYWIWDTPDPDEGHLRYSQWRHRCMSSNSKDAYKDLVRAVDNWHVEIFNYFDKRLTNAYTESINSIIRQVERMGRGYSFDVLRAKILFNEKLHKKRKPRFNSSAFNKAMLYDTFNWYEVNDHDITDNFGVDFSTLIKNLEKGDL
;
A
#
# COMPACT_ATOMS: atom_id res chain seq x y z
N MET A 1 7.51 -24.58 -5.12
CA MET A 1 8.76 -24.85 -5.86
C MET A 1 9.88 -24.03 -5.26
N SER A 2 10.88 -24.65 -4.61
CA SER A 2 12.05 -23.95 -4.04
C SER A 2 13.23 -23.85 -5.01
N LYS A 3 13.22 -24.62 -6.11
CA LYS A 3 14.34 -24.78 -7.05
C LYS A 3 14.32 -23.78 -8.21
N THR A 4 15.49 -23.43 -8.75
CA THR A 4 15.63 -22.61 -9.97
C THR A 4 15.29 -23.40 -11.22
N PHE A 5 15.06 -22.72 -12.37
CA PHE A 5 14.80 -23.43 -13.62
C PHE A 5 15.97 -24.33 -14.05
N VAL A 6 17.21 -23.90 -13.79
CA VAL A 6 18.41 -24.68 -14.07
C VAL A 6 18.44 -25.94 -13.21
N GLU A 7 18.24 -25.81 -11.90
CA GLU A 7 18.23 -26.96 -10.98
C GLU A 7 17.13 -27.97 -11.32
N VAL A 8 15.95 -27.49 -11.75
CA VAL A 8 14.88 -28.37 -12.22
C VAL A 8 15.32 -29.06 -13.50
N ALA A 9 15.80 -28.32 -14.50
CA ALA A 9 16.27 -28.84 -15.78
C ALA A 9 17.33 -29.94 -15.62
N GLU A 10 18.34 -29.71 -14.77
CA GLU A 10 19.36 -30.70 -14.41
C GLU A 10 18.77 -31.95 -13.76
N SER A 11 17.82 -31.77 -12.83
CA SER A 11 17.23 -32.90 -12.10
C SER A 11 16.33 -33.81 -12.92
N VAL A 12 15.67 -33.28 -13.97
CA VAL A 12 14.84 -34.07 -14.91
C VAL A 12 15.55 -34.37 -16.23
N GLY A 13 16.78 -33.89 -16.44
CA GLY A 13 17.57 -34.18 -17.63
C GLY A 13 17.05 -33.53 -18.91
N VAL A 14 16.53 -32.31 -18.83
CA VAL A 14 16.03 -31.55 -20.01
C VAL A 14 16.69 -30.18 -20.10
N ASP A 15 16.56 -29.53 -21.27
CA ASP A 15 17.05 -28.16 -21.44
C ASP A 15 16.25 -27.15 -20.61
N GLU A 16 16.93 -26.12 -20.09
CA GLU A 16 16.31 -25.06 -19.29
C GLU A 16 15.16 -24.35 -20.04
N LYS A 17 15.28 -24.17 -21.36
CA LYS A 17 14.24 -23.56 -22.20
C LYS A 17 12.95 -24.39 -22.16
N THR A 18 13.06 -25.72 -22.10
CA THR A 18 11.90 -26.61 -21.97
C THR A 18 11.18 -26.35 -20.66
N ILE A 19 11.91 -26.28 -19.52
CA ILE A 19 11.31 -25.96 -18.22
C ILE A 19 10.65 -24.58 -18.23
N ARG A 20 11.29 -23.57 -18.86
CA ARG A 20 10.71 -22.22 -18.99
C ARG A 20 9.43 -22.21 -19.80
N ASN A 21 9.34 -22.99 -20.89
CA ASN A 21 8.13 -23.09 -21.70
C ASN A 21 7.00 -23.77 -20.92
N VAL A 22 7.28 -24.90 -20.25
CA VAL A 22 6.32 -25.57 -19.38
C VAL A 22 5.82 -24.63 -18.28
N PHE A 23 6.72 -23.85 -17.68
CA PHE A 23 6.33 -22.86 -16.68
C PHE A 23 5.44 -21.75 -17.25
N LYS A 24 5.73 -21.26 -18.47
CA LYS A 24 4.87 -20.27 -19.15
C LYS A 24 3.47 -20.83 -19.41
N ASP A 25 3.38 -22.07 -19.89
CA ASP A 25 2.10 -22.75 -20.12
C ASP A 25 1.32 -22.92 -18.81
N TYR A 26 2.02 -23.28 -17.73
CA TYR A 26 1.45 -23.35 -16.38
C TYR A 26 0.91 -21.98 -15.91
N VAL A 27 1.66 -20.90 -16.10
CA VAL A 27 1.21 -19.54 -15.75
C VAL A 27 -0.02 -19.15 -16.58
N ALA A 28 -0.01 -19.40 -17.89
CA ALA A 28 -1.15 -19.11 -18.77
C ALA A 28 -2.40 -19.95 -18.44
N LEU A 29 -2.22 -21.18 -17.96
CA LEU A 29 -3.31 -21.98 -17.41
C LEU A 29 -3.85 -21.33 -16.12
N LYS A 30 -2.97 -20.99 -15.20
CA LYS A 30 -3.34 -20.39 -13.91
C LYS A 30 -4.01 -19.02 -14.07
N GLU A 31 -3.60 -18.19 -15.02
CA GLU A 31 -4.25 -16.92 -15.33
C GLU A 31 -5.69 -17.10 -15.87
N ARG A 32 -5.97 -18.23 -16.54
CA ARG A 32 -7.33 -18.58 -16.96
C ARG A 32 -8.17 -19.11 -15.80
N GLU A 33 -7.59 -19.92 -14.93
CA GLU A 33 -8.25 -20.45 -13.72
C GLU A 33 -8.53 -19.36 -12.67
N TYR A 34 -7.60 -18.42 -12.51
CA TYR A 34 -7.63 -17.39 -11.48
C TYR A 34 -8.02 -16.04 -12.04
N GLN A 35 -9.33 -15.85 -12.24
CA GLN A 35 -9.92 -14.55 -12.47
C GLN A 35 -10.21 -13.89 -11.12
N PHE A 36 -9.41 -12.89 -10.75
CA PHE A 36 -9.63 -12.13 -9.53
C PHE A 36 -10.78 -11.14 -9.72
N GLU A 37 -11.68 -11.09 -8.74
CA GLU A 37 -12.78 -10.13 -8.73
C GLU A 37 -12.26 -8.70 -8.76
N THR A 38 -12.91 -7.85 -9.54
CA THR A 38 -12.57 -6.43 -9.63
C THR A 38 -12.66 -5.79 -8.24
N PRO A 39 -11.60 -5.13 -7.75
CA PRO A 39 -11.65 -4.50 -6.44
C PRO A 39 -12.51 -3.24 -6.47
N LYS A 40 -13.43 -3.13 -5.52
CA LYS A 40 -14.20 -1.90 -5.30
C LYS A 40 -13.29 -0.70 -4.98
N TRP A 41 -12.23 -0.96 -4.20
CA TRP A 41 -11.18 -0.01 -3.86
C TRP A 41 -9.82 -0.57 -4.28
N LEU A 42 -9.22 0.05 -5.29
CA LEU A 42 -7.95 -0.39 -5.87
C LEU A 42 -6.78 0.36 -5.23
N GLY A 43 -5.73 -0.33 -4.83
CA GLY A 43 -4.45 0.28 -4.47
C GLY A 43 -3.44 0.18 -5.61
N ILE A 44 -2.67 1.24 -5.83
CA ILE A 44 -1.56 1.30 -6.77
C ILE A 44 -0.30 1.74 -6.03
N ASP A 45 0.72 0.90 -6.04
CA ASP A 45 1.99 1.18 -5.39
C ASP A 45 3.16 0.58 -6.18
N GLU A 46 4.38 0.85 -5.71
CA GLU A 46 5.60 0.27 -6.24
C GLU A 46 6.39 -0.54 -5.22
N ILE A 47 7.09 -1.54 -5.74
CA ILE A 47 8.05 -2.31 -4.97
C ILE A 47 9.35 -2.49 -5.75
N HIS A 48 10.48 -2.23 -5.10
CA HIS A 48 11.80 -2.51 -5.67
C HIS A 48 12.20 -3.95 -5.35
N ILE A 49 12.16 -4.81 -6.37
CA ILE A 49 12.54 -6.23 -6.31
C ILE A 49 13.25 -6.64 -7.60
N ILE A 50 14.20 -7.57 -7.49
CA ILE A 50 15.03 -8.01 -8.62
C ILE A 50 15.68 -6.79 -9.30
N ARG A 51 16.19 -5.88 -8.46
CA ARG A 51 16.88 -4.64 -8.84
C ARG A 51 16.08 -3.69 -9.74
N ARG A 52 14.74 -3.81 -9.80
CA ARG A 52 13.87 -2.95 -10.62
C ARG A 52 12.60 -2.57 -9.86
N PRO A 53 12.03 -1.38 -10.11
CA PRO A 53 10.71 -1.03 -9.59
C PRO A 53 9.61 -1.80 -10.33
N ARG A 54 8.71 -2.43 -9.58
CA ARG A 54 7.56 -3.20 -10.08
C ARG A 54 6.28 -2.55 -9.59
N LEU A 55 5.24 -2.61 -10.41
CA LEU A 55 3.90 -2.17 -10.03
C LEU A 55 3.24 -3.21 -9.14
N VAL A 56 2.60 -2.78 -8.06
CA VAL A 56 1.75 -3.62 -7.22
C VAL A 56 0.34 -3.06 -7.25
N LEU A 57 -0.63 -3.91 -7.57
CA LEU A 57 -2.05 -3.62 -7.50
C LEU A 57 -2.66 -4.41 -6.35
N THR A 58 -3.42 -3.75 -5.49
CA THR A 58 -4.05 -4.37 -4.32
C THR A 58 -5.55 -4.14 -4.29
N ASN A 59 -6.29 -5.09 -3.72
CA ASN A 59 -7.68 -4.89 -3.34
C ASN A 59 -7.69 -4.40 -1.88
N ILE A 60 -7.94 -3.10 -1.70
CA ILE A 60 -7.88 -2.44 -0.39
C ILE A 60 -9.00 -2.93 0.53
N GLU A 61 -10.20 -3.14 -0.01
CA GLU A 61 -11.36 -3.64 0.76
C GLU A 61 -11.07 -5.03 1.35
N ARG A 62 -10.53 -5.93 0.53
CA ARG A 62 -10.33 -7.33 0.90
C ARG A 62 -8.96 -7.64 1.50
N ARG A 63 -8.06 -6.66 1.48
CA ARG A 63 -6.66 -6.73 1.93
C ARG A 63 -5.90 -7.85 1.22
N THR A 64 -6.02 -7.86 -0.10
CA THR A 64 -5.41 -8.89 -0.95
C THR A 64 -4.56 -8.28 -2.07
N ILE A 65 -3.63 -9.07 -2.60
CA ILE A 65 -2.87 -8.70 -3.81
C ILE A 65 -3.74 -9.01 -5.02
N TYR A 66 -3.92 -8.01 -5.88
CA TYR A 66 -4.68 -8.12 -7.13
C TYR A 66 -3.75 -8.44 -8.31
N ASP A 67 -2.60 -7.76 -8.43
CA ASP A 67 -1.61 -8.09 -9.44
C ASP A 67 -0.22 -7.49 -9.11
N ILE A 68 0.81 -7.98 -9.80
CA ILE A 68 2.15 -7.40 -9.81
C ILE A 68 2.61 -7.34 -11.27
N LYS A 69 3.03 -6.18 -11.78
CA LYS A 69 3.50 -6.03 -13.17
C LYS A 69 5.00 -5.70 -13.24
N PRO A 70 5.69 -6.11 -14.31
CA PRO A 70 7.14 -5.99 -14.40
C PRO A 70 7.64 -4.55 -14.45
N ASN A 71 6.81 -3.59 -14.85
CA ASN A 71 7.17 -2.17 -14.91
C ASN A 71 6.11 -1.34 -14.20
N ARG A 72 6.53 -0.17 -13.70
CA ARG A 72 5.64 0.82 -13.08
C ARG A 72 5.23 1.96 -14.02
N ASN A 73 5.69 1.99 -15.26
CA ASN A 73 5.42 3.11 -16.16
C ASN A 73 3.92 3.27 -16.49
N LYS A 74 3.56 4.45 -17.01
CA LYS A 74 2.17 4.82 -17.32
C LYS A 74 1.52 3.80 -18.26
N GLU A 75 2.26 3.33 -19.25
CA GLU A 75 1.80 2.40 -20.28
C GLU A 75 1.39 1.06 -19.67
N THR A 76 2.21 0.53 -18.75
CA THR A 76 1.90 -0.74 -18.06
C THR A 76 0.66 -0.61 -17.19
N VAL A 77 0.48 0.54 -16.53
CA VAL A 77 -0.71 0.80 -15.71
C VAL A 77 -1.95 0.91 -16.58
N ILE A 78 -1.89 1.69 -17.67
CA ILE A 78 -2.99 1.80 -18.64
C ILE A 78 -3.40 0.44 -19.18
N GLN A 79 -2.42 -0.35 -19.63
CA GLN A 79 -2.67 -1.69 -20.14
C GLN A 79 -3.39 -2.54 -19.08
N ARG A 80 -2.82 -2.62 -17.87
CA ARG A 80 -3.39 -3.48 -16.84
C ARG A 80 -4.77 -3.03 -16.38
N LEU A 81 -5.01 -1.74 -16.23
CA LEU A 81 -6.33 -1.22 -15.88
C LEU A 81 -7.35 -1.50 -16.99
N SER A 82 -6.94 -1.47 -18.26
CA SER A 82 -7.82 -1.78 -19.41
C SER A 82 -8.22 -3.25 -19.49
N GLU A 83 -7.37 -4.15 -18.95
CA GLU A 83 -7.63 -5.60 -18.84
C GLU A 83 -8.66 -5.94 -17.74
N ILE A 84 -9.05 -4.99 -16.89
CA ILE A 84 -10.08 -5.21 -15.86
C ILE A 84 -11.47 -5.27 -16.51
N SER A 85 -12.24 -6.32 -16.22
CA SER A 85 -13.54 -6.58 -16.84
C SER A 85 -14.61 -5.56 -16.44
N ASP A 86 -14.82 -5.36 -15.14
CA ASP A 86 -15.84 -4.43 -14.61
C ASP A 86 -15.20 -3.19 -13.99
N ARG A 87 -14.60 -2.36 -14.84
CA ARG A 87 -13.93 -1.11 -14.42
C ARG A 87 -14.87 -0.14 -13.69
N THR A 88 -16.16 -0.16 -14.01
CA THR A 88 -17.18 0.71 -13.40
C THR A 88 -17.45 0.42 -11.93
N TYR A 89 -17.07 -0.78 -11.47
CA TYR A 89 -17.15 -1.15 -10.06
C TYR A 89 -16.09 -0.49 -9.17
N ILE A 90 -15.02 0.05 -9.77
CA ILE A 90 -13.94 0.70 -9.03
C ILE A 90 -14.37 2.12 -8.63
N GLU A 91 -14.70 2.32 -7.35
CA GLU A 91 -15.12 3.64 -6.85
C GLU A 91 -13.92 4.51 -6.46
N TYR A 92 -12.87 3.90 -5.91
CA TYR A 92 -11.70 4.61 -5.37
C TYR A 92 -10.40 3.95 -5.80
N VAL A 93 -9.39 4.79 -6.06
CA VAL A 93 -8.02 4.34 -6.29
C VAL A 93 -7.06 5.04 -5.33
N THR A 94 -6.44 4.28 -4.43
CA THR A 94 -5.41 4.81 -3.51
C THR A 94 -4.02 4.71 -4.13
N MET A 95 -3.25 5.79 -4.14
CA MET A 95 -1.90 5.81 -4.72
C MET A 95 -0.99 6.88 -4.12
N ASP A 96 0.30 6.81 -4.44
CA ASP A 96 1.26 7.88 -4.18
C ASP A 96 1.01 9.13 -5.03
N MET A 97 1.62 10.26 -4.63
CA MET A 97 1.65 11.51 -5.41
C MET A 97 2.54 11.40 -6.66
N TRP A 98 2.23 10.46 -7.55
CA TRP A 98 2.93 10.25 -8.81
C TRP A 98 2.02 10.51 -10.01
N LYS A 99 2.32 11.59 -10.73
CA LYS A 99 1.49 12.09 -11.84
C LYS A 99 1.19 11.05 -12.93
N PRO A 100 2.14 10.18 -13.35
CA PRO A 100 1.86 9.09 -14.30
C PRO A 100 0.75 8.13 -13.85
N TYR A 101 0.65 7.80 -12.56
CA TYR A 101 -0.45 6.98 -12.05
C TYR A 101 -1.79 7.71 -12.10
N LYS A 102 -1.83 8.96 -11.62
CA LYS A 102 -3.03 9.80 -11.69
C LYS A 102 -3.54 9.92 -13.13
N ASP A 103 -2.63 10.17 -14.08
CA ASP A 103 -3.00 10.30 -15.49
C ASP A 103 -3.51 8.97 -16.07
N ALA A 104 -2.87 7.84 -15.73
CA ALA A 104 -3.33 6.51 -16.17
C ALA A 104 -4.74 6.20 -15.63
N VAL A 105 -4.97 6.47 -14.34
CA VAL A 105 -6.28 6.25 -13.70
C VAL A 105 -7.33 7.16 -14.29
N ASN A 106 -7.08 8.46 -14.42
CA ASN A 106 -8.06 9.37 -15.02
C ASN A 106 -8.38 9.03 -16.50
N THR A 107 -7.45 8.39 -17.21
CA THR A 107 -7.67 7.94 -18.59
C THR A 107 -8.59 6.71 -18.64
N ILE A 108 -8.41 5.75 -17.74
CA ILE A 108 -9.08 4.44 -17.82
C ILE A 108 -10.29 4.31 -16.89
N LEU A 109 -10.28 5.03 -15.77
CA LEU A 109 -11.27 5.01 -14.70
C LEU A 109 -11.73 6.44 -14.36
N PRO A 110 -12.29 7.20 -15.32
CA PRO A 110 -12.61 8.63 -15.12
C PRO A 110 -13.66 8.90 -14.04
N HIS A 111 -14.43 7.87 -13.64
CA HIS A 111 -15.43 7.95 -12.57
C HIS A 111 -14.85 7.66 -11.18
N ALA A 112 -13.69 7.01 -11.09
CA ALA A 112 -13.09 6.62 -9.82
C ALA A 112 -12.39 7.81 -9.17
N LYS A 113 -12.60 7.99 -7.86
CA LYS A 113 -11.90 9.03 -7.10
C LYS A 113 -10.49 8.58 -6.75
N VAL A 114 -9.50 9.35 -7.16
CA VAL A 114 -8.11 9.15 -6.73
C VAL A 114 -7.95 9.67 -5.31
N VAL A 115 -7.40 8.83 -4.42
CA VAL A 115 -7.07 9.16 -3.04
C VAL A 115 -5.55 9.06 -2.88
N VAL A 116 -4.90 10.17 -2.51
CA VAL A 116 -3.47 10.13 -2.18
C VAL A 116 -3.28 9.45 -0.84
N ASP A 117 -2.30 8.54 -0.75
CA ASP A 117 -1.95 7.94 0.54
C ASP A 117 -1.38 9.00 1.50
N LYS A 118 -2.11 9.23 2.59
CA LYS A 118 -1.74 10.21 3.62
C LYS A 118 -0.36 9.95 4.22
N PHE A 119 0.11 8.70 4.25
CA PHE A 119 1.44 8.37 4.79
C PHE A 119 2.54 9.15 4.07
N HIS A 120 2.46 9.24 2.73
CA HIS A 120 3.46 9.93 1.93
C HIS A 120 3.41 11.44 2.16
N VAL A 121 2.21 11.98 2.40
CA VAL A 121 1.99 13.40 2.72
C VAL A 121 2.55 13.75 4.10
N VAL A 122 2.19 13.01 5.16
CA VAL A 122 2.69 13.29 6.52
C VAL A 122 4.20 13.03 6.66
N ARG A 123 4.73 12.08 5.88
CA ARG A 123 6.18 11.83 5.81
C ARG A 123 6.95 13.06 5.33
N MET A 124 6.39 13.90 4.46
CA MET A 124 7.03 15.14 4.03
C MET A 124 7.14 16.17 5.16
N ALA A 125 6.18 16.23 6.08
CA ALA A 125 6.30 17.07 7.29
C ALA A 125 7.43 16.59 8.22
N ASN A 126 7.56 15.28 8.40
CA ASN A 126 8.70 14.69 9.12
C ASN A 126 10.05 15.03 8.44
N GLN A 127 10.11 15.00 7.10
CA GLN A 127 11.32 15.37 6.35
C GLN A 127 11.66 16.85 6.52
N ALA A 128 10.66 17.74 6.49
CA ALA A 128 10.83 19.16 6.74
C ALA A 128 11.43 19.43 8.14
N LEU A 129 10.87 18.79 9.18
CA LEU A 129 11.42 18.85 10.53
C LEU A 129 12.86 18.34 10.61
N ASP A 130 13.18 17.22 9.95
CA ASP A 130 14.54 16.68 9.93
C ASP A 130 15.53 17.60 9.19
N ASN A 131 15.08 18.32 8.16
CA ASN A 131 15.89 19.32 7.46
C ASN A 131 16.24 20.49 8.38
N VAL A 132 15.28 21.00 9.16
CA VAL A 132 15.54 22.02 10.19
C VAL A 132 16.51 21.48 11.23
N ARG A 133 16.27 20.27 11.77
CA ARG A 133 17.20 19.64 12.72
C ARG A 133 18.63 19.53 12.18
N LYS A 134 18.78 19.21 10.89
CA LYS A 134 20.09 19.10 10.22
C LYS A 134 20.78 20.46 10.05
N SER A 135 20.04 21.55 9.82
CA SER A 135 20.63 22.89 9.64
C SER A 135 21.20 23.46 10.95
N LEU A 136 20.64 23.07 12.10
CA LEU A 136 21.08 23.52 13.43
C LEU A 136 22.48 23.02 13.84
N LYS A 137 23.06 22.06 13.10
CA LYS A 137 24.36 21.48 13.42
C LYS A 137 25.46 22.54 13.55
N ALA A 138 25.45 23.59 12.72
CA ALA A 138 26.52 24.58 12.67
C ALA A 138 26.83 25.21 14.04
N HIS A 139 25.83 25.36 14.91
CA HIS A 139 25.90 26.06 16.19
C HIS A 139 26.01 25.13 17.41
N MET A 140 26.19 23.83 17.19
CA MET A 140 26.25 22.81 18.25
C MET A 140 27.64 22.21 18.41
N SER A 141 27.99 21.84 19.65
CA SER A 141 29.15 21.00 19.95
C SER A 141 29.01 19.60 19.34
N GLN A 142 30.12 18.88 19.20
CA GLN A 142 30.10 17.51 18.67
C GLN A 142 29.26 16.56 19.55
N LYS A 143 29.25 16.77 20.87
CA LYS A 143 28.46 15.97 21.82
C LYS A 143 26.96 16.18 21.58
N GLU A 144 26.52 17.43 21.52
CA GLU A 144 25.11 17.78 21.27
C GLU A 144 24.61 17.24 19.93
N ARG A 145 25.40 17.39 18.86
CA ARG A 145 25.07 16.84 17.53
C ARG A 145 24.83 15.33 17.57
N ARG A 146 25.65 14.58 18.31
CA ARG A 146 25.52 13.12 18.46
C ARG A 146 24.27 12.76 19.28
N THR A 147 24.01 13.47 20.37
CA THR A 147 22.82 13.24 21.21
C THR A 147 21.54 13.51 20.41
N LEU A 148 21.43 14.67 19.76
CA LEU A 148 20.26 15.02 18.93
C LEU A 148 20.06 14.05 17.76
N MET A 149 21.13 13.49 17.20
CA MET A 149 21.02 12.45 16.18
C MET A 149 20.44 11.15 16.74
N ARG A 150 20.85 10.72 17.94
CA ARG A 150 20.33 9.50 18.59
C ARG A 150 18.87 9.66 18.98
N GLU A 151 18.51 10.84 19.47
CA GLU A 151 17.17 11.16 19.98
C GLU A 151 16.21 11.66 18.89
N ARG A 152 16.64 11.73 17.63
CA ARG A 152 15.83 12.22 16.50
C ARG A 152 14.47 11.53 16.34
N PHE A 153 14.37 10.26 16.75
CA PHE A 153 13.13 9.48 16.59
C PHE A 153 12.01 9.99 17.52
N ILE A 154 12.36 10.66 18.62
CA ILE A 154 11.39 11.31 19.53
C ILE A 154 10.64 12.42 18.77
N LEU A 155 11.35 13.18 17.93
CA LEU A 155 10.76 14.26 17.12
C LEU A 155 9.74 13.75 16.07
N LEU A 156 9.86 12.48 15.65
CA LEU A 156 9.01 11.89 14.61
C LEU A 156 7.69 11.33 15.15
N LYS A 157 7.66 10.92 16.43
CA LYS A 157 6.46 10.40 17.10
C LYS A 157 5.40 11.49 17.30
N ARG A 158 4.14 11.11 17.49
CA ARG A 158 3.09 12.04 17.95
C ARG A 158 3.36 12.38 19.41
N LYS A 159 3.02 13.60 19.82
CA LYS A 159 3.20 14.04 21.20
C LYS A 159 2.50 13.11 22.21
N HIS A 160 1.32 12.61 21.88
CA HIS A 160 0.55 11.70 22.74
C HIS A 160 1.09 10.25 22.77
N ASP A 161 2.02 9.89 21.89
CA ASP A 161 2.67 8.56 21.85
C ASP A 161 3.99 8.51 22.64
N LEU A 162 4.42 9.65 23.21
CA LEU A 162 5.67 9.75 23.96
C LEU A 162 5.48 9.23 25.38
N ASN A 163 6.45 8.46 25.88
CA ASN A 163 6.55 8.20 27.32
C ASN A 163 7.13 9.41 28.07
N GLU A 164 7.06 9.39 29.40
CA GLU A 164 7.52 10.49 30.26
C GLU A 164 8.97 10.92 29.98
N ARG A 165 9.87 9.95 29.81
CA ARG A 165 11.29 10.23 29.51
C ARG A 165 11.43 10.88 28.13
N GLU A 166 10.71 10.38 27.14
CA GLU A 166 10.74 10.94 25.78
C GLU A 166 10.15 12.35 25.74
N SER A 167 9.07 12.61 26.47
CA SER A 167 8.47 13.94 26.61
C SER A 167 9.45 14.92 27.25
N PHE A 168 10.10 14.53 28.36
CA PHE A 168 11.10 15.37 29.01
C PHE A 168 12.28 15.72 28.08
N LEU A 169 12.78 14.73 27.33
CA LEU A 169 13.86 14.95 26.36
C LEU A 169 13.41 15.86 25.22
N LEU A 170 12.19 15.66 24.71
CA LEU A 170 11.61 16.53 23.69
C LEU A 170 11.55 17.97 24.19
N ASP A 171 10.93 18.20 25.35
CA ASP A 171 10.78 19.54 25.93
C ASP A 171 12.13 20.22 26.16
N THR A 172 13.14 19.46 26.58
CA THR A 172 14.52 19.93 26.72
C THR A 172 15.08 20.42 25.38
N TRP A 173 14.92 19.65 24.30
CA TRP A 173 15.39 20.07 22.97
C TRP A 173 14.63 21.28 22.45
N LEU A 174 13.30 21.28 22.55
CA LEU A 174 12.46 22.37 22.05
C LEU A 174 12.67 23.66 22.85
N GLY A 175 12.97 23.58 24.15
CA GLY A 175 13.29 24.73 24.99
C GLY A 175 14.62 25.39 24.64
N ASN A 176 15.62 24.60 24.22
CA ASN A 176 16.95 25.10 23.88
C ASN A 176 17.09 25.51 22.41
N LEU A 177 16.20 25.05 21.53
CA LEU A 177 16.30 25.23 20.08
C LEU A 177 14.99 25.81 19.51
N PRO A 178 14.78 27.15 19.55
CA PRO A 178 13.54 27.77 19.10
C PRO A 178 13.14 27.43 17.66
N ALA A 179 14.11 27.36 16.74
CA ALA A 179 13.85 26.95 15.36
C ALA A 179 13.40 25.48 15.24
N LEU A 180 13.92 24.59 16.09
CA LEU A 180 13.47 23.20 16.13
C LEU A 180 12.04 23.10 16.70
N LYS A 181 11.73 23.92 17.72
CA LYS A 181 10.40 24.03 18.31
C LYS A 181 9.35 24.46 17.30
N GLU A 182 9.57 25.58 16.59
CA GLU A 182 8.66 26.06 15.56
C GLU A 182 8.41 24.98 14.49
N ALA A 183 9.49 24.33 14.01
CA ALA A 183 9.37 23.25 13.04
C ALA A 183 8.61 22.04 13.58
N TYR A 184 8.79 21.68 14.85
CA TYR A 184 8.08 20.56 15.49
C TYR A 184 6.59 20.86 15.65
N GLU A 185 6.24 22.06 16.10
CA GLU A 185 4.84 22.51 16.23
C GLU A 185 4.12 22.49 14.87
N LEU A 186 4.77 23.02 13.82
CA LEU A 186 4.24 22.94 12.45
C LEU A 186 3.99 21.51 11.99
N LYS A 187 4.87 20.57 12.33
CA LYS A 187 4.65 19.15 12.03
C LYS A 187 3.46 18.60 12.81
N GLU A 188 3.36 18.85 14.11
CA GLU A 188 2.27 18.31 14.93
C GLU A 188 0.90 18.86 14.51
N GLU A 189 0.84 20.15 14.18
CA GLU A 189 -0.36 20.82 13.65
C GLU A 189 -0.75 20.29 12.27
N PHE A 190 0.22 20.05 11.39
CA PHE A 190 -0.07 19.44 10.09
C PHE A 190 -0.71 18.06 10.26
N TYR A 191 -0.25 17.27 11.22
CA TYR A 191 -0.82 15.96 11.49
C TYR A 191 -2.25 16.05 12.05
N TRP A 192 -2.58 17.08 12.83
CA TRP A 192 -3.94 17.29 13.36
C TRP A 192 -4.99 17.48 12.26
N ILE A 193 -4.60 17.82 11.04
CA ILE A 193 -5.52 17.89 9.91
C ILE A 193 -6.22 16.53 9.70
N TRP A 194 -5.55 15.41 9.96
CA TRP A 194 -6.10 14.06 9.75
C TRP A 194 -6.86 13.50 10.95
N ASP A 195 -6.82 14.19 12.09
CA ASP A 195 -7.42 13.75 13.35
C ASP A 195 -8.91 14.18 13.48
N THR A 196 -9.38 15.09 12.62
CA THR A 196 -10.83 15.41 12.52
C THR A 196 -11.55 14.39 11.64
N PRO A 197 -12.80 13.98 11.95
CA PRO A 197 -13.64 13.19 11.04
C PRO A 197 -14.15 13.99 9.84
N ASP A 198 -14.30 15.31 9.98
CA ASP A 198 -15.04 16.19 9.07
C ASP A 198 -14.15 16.76 7.94
N PRO A 199 -14.55 16.61 6.65
CA PRO A 199 -13.82 17.18 5.52
C PRO A 199 -13.66 18.70 5.58
N ASP A 200 -14.69 19.45 5.97
CA ASP A 200 -14.68 20.91 5.95
C ASP A 200 -13.70 21.46 7.00
N GLU A 201 -13.75 20.90 8.21
CA GLU A 201 -12.75 21.16 9.25
C GLU A 201 -11.33 20.77 8.79
N GLY A 202 -11.17 19.67 8.06
CA GLY A 202 -9.88 19.28 7.47
C GLY A 202 -9.32 20.37 6.54
N HIS A 203 -10.15 20.87 5.61
CA HIS A 203 -9.78 21.95 4.71
C HIS A 203 -9.44 23.25 5.46
N LEU A 204 -10.23 23.60 6.46
CA LEU A 204 -10.00 24.77 7.30
C LEU A 204 -8.66 24.69 8.03
N ARG A 205 -8.37 23.55 8.68
CA ARG A 205 -7.09 23.32 9.37
C ARG A 205 -5.91 23.44 8.45
N TYR A 206 -5.99 22.90 7.23
CA TYR A 206 -4.91 23.06 6.26
C TYR A 206 -4.72 24.51 5.84
N SER A 207 -5.79 25.25 5.58
CA SER A 207 -5.70 26.68 5.23
C SER A 207 -5.01 27.50 6.32
N GLN A 208 -5.42 27.30 7.58
CA GLN A 208 -4.82 27.96 8.75
C GLN A 208 -3.35 27.55 8.93
N TRP A 209 -3.06 26.26 8.86
CA TRP A 209 -1.71 25.72 8.96
C TRP A 209 -0.80 26.29 7.86
N ARG A 210 -1.28 26.32 6.61
CA ARG A 210 -0.52 26.84 5.46
C ARG A 210 -0.19 28.32 5.66
N HIS A 211 -1.14 29.12 6.11
CA HIS A 211 -0.91 30.54 6.40
C HIS A 211 0.17 30.74 7.48
N ARG A 212 0.07 30.01 8.59
CA ARG A 212 1.09 30.03 9.65
C ARG A 212 2.45 29.55 9.15
N CYS A 213 2.48 28.43 8.44
CA CYS A 213 3.71 27.82 7.91
C CYS A 213 4.45 28.80 6.99
N MET A 214 3.74 29.45 6.06
CA MET A 214 4.34 30.39 5.12
C MET A 214 4.84 31.68 5.76
N SER A 215 4.32 32.01 6.95
CA SER A 215 4.74 33.17 7.76
C SER A 215 5.83 32.83 8.78
N SER A 216 6.23 31.55 8.88
CA SER A 216 7.20 31.06 9.85
C SER A 216 8.64 31.13 9.37
N ASN A 217 9.61 31.02 10.28
CA ASN A 217 11.03 30.89 9.92
C ASN A 217 11.34 29.53 9.25
N SER A 218 10.47 28.55 9.46
CA SER A 218 10.58 27.20 8.91
C SER A 218 10.00 27.06 7.50
N LYS A 219 9.46 28.13 6.89
CA LYS A 219 8.79 28.09 5.57
C LYS A 219 9.60 27.37 4.49
N ASP A 220 10.92 27.57 4.45
CA ASP A 220 11.78 26.99 3.43
C ASP A 220 11.93 25.48 3.56
N ALA A 221 11.84 24.95 4.78
CA ALA A 221 11.85 23.52 5.04
C ALA A 221 10.54 22.84 4.63
N TYR A 222 9.42 23.57 4.71
CA TYR A 222 8.07 23.07 4.46
C TYR A 222 7.51 23.40 3.07
N LYS A 223 8.15 24.27 2.28
CA LYS A 223 7.65 24.73 0.97
C LYS A 223 7.31 23.60 0.00
N ASP A 224 8.08 22.51 0.02
CA ASP A 224 7.83 21.37 -0.87
C ASP A 224 6.60 20.56 -0.42
N LEU A 225 6.35 20.47 0.90
CA LEU A 225 5.10 19.91 1.42
C LEU A 225 3.91 20.78 1.01
N VAL A 226 4.01 22.10 1.20
CA VAL A 226 2.93 23.03 0.81
C VAL A 226 2.63 22.89 -0.69
N ARG A 227 3.66 22.92 -1.54
CA ARG A 227 3.51 22.74 -2.99
C ARG A 227 2.87 21.39 -3.34
N ALA A 228 3.26 20.31 -2.67
CA ALA A 228 2.69 18.99 -2.92
C ALA A 228 1.21 18.94 -2.55
N VAL A 229 0.82 19.48 -1.38
CA VAL A 229 -0.57 19.51 -0.96
C VAL A 229 -1.41 20.41 -1.87
N ASP A 230 -0.92 21.60 -2.23
CA ASP A 230 -1.61 22.51 -3.16
C ASP A 230 -1.85 21.84 -4.53
N ASN A 231 -0.85 21.14 -5.07
CA ASN A 231 -0.95 20.47 -6.38
C ASN A 231 -1.85 19.22 -6.39
N TRP A 232 -2.02 18.57 -5.25
CA TRP A 232 -2.79 17.32 -5.08
C TRP A 232 -3.98 17.50 -4.15
N HIS A 233 -4.45 18.74 -3.96
CA HIS A 233 -5.41 19.10 -2.92
C HIS A 233 -6.66 18.22 -2.96
N VAL A 234 -7.30 18.12 -4.13
CA VAL A 234 -8.49 17.29 -4.30
C VAL A 234 -8.22 15.82 -3.92
N GLU A 235 -7.13 15.24 -4.42
CA GLU A 235 -6.85 13.82 -4.18
C GLU A 235 -6.41 13.51 -2.74
N ILE A 236 -5.75 14.45 -2.06
CA ILE A 236 -5.39 14.32 -0.65
C ILE A 236 -6.65 14.40 0.22
N PHE A 237 -7.53 15.36 -0.06
CA PHE A 237 -8.74 15.55 0.75
C PHE A 237 -9.86 14.57 0.44
N ASN A 238 -9.83 13.87 -0.70
CA ASN A 238 -10.65 12.67 -0.93
C ASN A 238 -10.45 11.60 0.16
N TYR A 239 -9.37 11.68 0.96
CA TYR A 239 -9.18 10.88 2.17
C TYR A 239 -10.39 10.95 3.12
N PHE A 240 -11.05 12.11 3.28
CA PHE A 240 -12.15 12.23 4.25
C PHE A 240 -13.42 11.46 3.86
N ASP A 241 -13.62 11.13 2.58
CA ASP A 241 -14.78 10.36 2.12
C ASP A 241 -14.85 8.96 2.74
N LYS A 242 -13.71 8.25 2.75
CA LYS A 242 -13.63 6.82 3.12
C LYS A 242 -12.42 6.45 3.98
N ARG A 243 -11.54 7.40 4.30
CA ARG A 243 -10.30 7.22 5.08
C ARG A 243 -9.43 6.07 4.61
N LEU A 244 -9.44 5.80 3.31
CA LEU A 244 -8.66 4.74 2.71
C LEU A 244 -7.17 5.05 2.87
N THR A 245 -6.40 4.04 3.28
CA THR A 245 -4.95 4.14 3.39
C THR A 245 -4.31 2.98 2.65
N ASN A 246 -3.12 3.23 2.11
CA ASN A 246 -2.32 2.18 1.47
C ASN A 246 -1.43 1.44 2.49
N ALA A 247 -1.68 1.60 3.79
CA ALA A 247 -0.82 1.08 4.87
C ALA A 247 -0.63 -0.44 4.81
N TYR A 248 -1.64 -1.18 4.33
CA TYR A 248 -1.53 -2.63 4.13
C TYR A 248 -0.57 -3.00 3.01
N THR A 249 -0.43 -2.15 1.99
CA THR A 249 0.45 -2.40 0.84
C THR A 249 1.92 -2.36 1.24
N GLU A 250 2.32 -1.55 2.22
CA GLU A 250 3.69 -1.61 2.78
C GLU A 250 3.99 -2.98 3.41
N SER A 251 3.02 -3.54 4.14
CA SER A 251 3.16 -4.87 4.74
C SER A 251 3.22 -5.95 3.65
N ILE A 252 2.42 -5.81 2.59
CA ILE A 252 2.50 -6.66 1.38
C ILE A 252 3.89 -6.55 0.74
N ASN A 253 4.41 -5.35 0.56
CA ASN A 253 5.73 -5.12 -0.02
C ASN A 253 6.83 -5.79 0.81
N SER A 254 6.72 -5.73 2.15
CA SER A 254 7.65 -6.45 3.04
C SER A 254 7.62 -7.97 2.81
N ILE A 255 6.42 -8.55 2.68
CA ILE A 255 6.24 -9.98 2.40
C ILE A 255 6.82 -10.35 1.04
N ILE A 256 6.53 -9.58 -0.01
CA ILE A 256 7.07 -9.82 -1.36
C ILE A 256 8.61 -9.81 -1.33
N ARG A 257 9.23 -8.86 -0.62
CA ARG A 257 10.69 -8.82 -0.42
C ARG A 257 11.21 -10.03 0.37
N GLN A 258 10.41 -10.60 1.27
CA GLN A 258 10.81 -11.82 1.98
C GLN A 258 10.75 -13.04 1.07
N VAL A 259 9.71 -13.17 0.23
CA VAL A 259 9.62 -14.24 -0.78
C VAL A 259 10.76 -14.13 -1.77
N GLU A 260 11.13 -12.91 -2.20
CA GLU A 260 12.32 -12.68 -3.03
C GLU A 260 13.61 -13.16 -2.33
N ARG A 261 13.80 -12.83 -1.04
CA ARG A 261 14.97 -13.26 -0.26
C ARG A 261 15.06 -14.78 -0.10
N MET A 262 13.92 -15.46 0.08
CA MET A 262 13.84 -16.92 0.13
C MET A 262 14.13 -17.54 -1.24
N GLY A 263 13.62 -16.91 -2.29
CA GLY A 263 13.77 -17.32 -3.68
C GLY A 263 14.97 -16.71 -4.39
N ARG A 264 16.18 -16.80 -3.80
CA ARG A 264 17.39 -16.25 -4.44
C ARG A 264 17.55 -16.79 -5.86
N GLY A 265 17.60 -15.89 -6.84
CA GLY A 265 17.78 -16.23 -8.25
C GLY A 265 16.47 -16.42 -9.05
N TYR A 266 15.30 -16.23 -8.43
CA TYR A 266 14.04 -16.28 -9.17
C TYR A 266 13.95 -15.18 -10.23
N SER A 267 13.40 -15.55 -11.39
CA SER A 267 12.91 -14.56 -12.35
C SER A 267 11.67 -13.86 -11.77
N PHE A 268 11.35 -12.69 -12.33
CA PHE A 268 10.14 -11.96 -11.94
C PHE A 268 8.88 -12.81 -12.14
N ASP A 269 8.79 -13.56 -13.25
CA ASP A 269 7.61 -14.38 -13.54
C ASP A 269 7.41 -15.50 -12.53
N VAL A 270 8.50 -16.13 -12.06
CA VAL A 270 8.46 -17.16 -11.00
C VAL A 270 8.00 -16.56 -9.68
N LEU A 271 8.59 -15.42 -9.30
CA LEU A 271 8.23 -14.73 -8.07
C LEU A 271 6.76 -14.28 -8.09
N ARG A 272 6.31 -13.67 -9.19
CA ARG A 272 4.92 -13.26 -9.41
C ARG A 272 3.97 -14.45 -9.32
N ALA A 273 4.24 -15.54 -10.04
CA ALA A 273 3.38 -16.71 -10.04
C ALA A 273 3.27 -17.36 -8.64
N LYS A 274 4.38 -17.41 -7.89
CA LYS A 274 4.38 -17.88 -6.50
C LYS A 274 3.49 -17.05 -5.59
N ILE A 275 3.55 -15.72 -5.74
CA ILE A 275 2.75 -14.81 -4.94
C ILE A 275 1.28 -14.93 -5.34
N LEU A 276 0.98 -14.86 -6.64
CA LEU A 276 -0.39 -14.74 -7.15
C LEU A 276 -1.16 -16.05 -7.26
N PHE A 277 -0.52 -17.19 -7.51
CA PHE A 277 -1.24 -18.44 -7.86
C PHE A 277 -1.09 -19.55 -6.83
N ASN A 278 -0.55 -19.25 -5.65
CA ASN A 278 -0.56 -20.21 -4.55
C ASN A 278 -1.96 -20.27 -3.92
N GLU A 279 -2.71 -21.31 -4.27
CA GLU A 279 -4.09 -21.57 -3.84
C GLU A 279 -4.32 -21.46 -2.33
N LYS A 280 -3.34 -21.91 -1.54
CA LYS A 280 -3.42 -21.85 -0.08
C LYS A 280 -3.47 -20.42 0.45
N LEU A 281 -3.07 -19.45 -0.37
CA LEU A 281 -3.01 -18.03 -0.02
C LEU A 281 -4.26 -17.27 -0.44
N HIS A 282 -5.14 -17.85 -1.27
CA HIS A 282 -6.27 -17.11 -1.82
C HIS A 282 -7.40 -16.91 -0.82
N LYS A 283 -7.98 -15.71 -0.84
CA LYS A 283 -9.22 -15.41 -0.14
C LYS A 283 -10.40 -15.79 -1.03
N LYS A 284 -11.14 -16.83 -0.64
CA LYS A 284 -12.37 -17.24 -1.31
C LYS A 284 -13.59 -16.83 -0.47
N ARG A 285 -14.69 -16.47 -1.13
CA ARG A 285 -15.98 -16.31 -0.45
C ARG A 285 -16.43 -17.65 0.10
N LYS A 286 -16.81 -17.70 1.39
CA LYS A 286 -17.49 -18.88 1.94
C LYS A 286 -18.93 -18.92 1.38
N PRO A 287 -19.43 -20.07 0.92
CA PRO A 287 -20.80 -20.18 0.43
C PRO A 287 -21.76 -19.68 1.52
N ARG A 288 -22.67 -18.77 1.15
CA ARG A 288 -23.70 -18.31 2.06
C ARG A 288 -24.73 -19.42 2.16
N PHE A 289 -24.86 -20.03 3.33
CA PHE A 289 -25.95 -20.96 3.60
C PHE A 289 -27.28 -20.19 3.52
N ASN A 290 -28.09 -20.45 2.50
CA ASN A 290 -29.39 -19.81 2.32
C ASN A 290 -30.43 -20.54 3.19
N SER A 291 -30.56 -20.12 4.45
CA SER A 291 -31.50 -20.74 5.41
C SER A 291 -32.95 -20.70 4.94
N SER A 292 -33.33 -19.72 4.10
CA SER A 292 -34.65 -19.61 3.50
C SER A 292 -34.92 -20.72 2.47
N ALA A 293 -33.96 -20.99 1.58
CA ALA A 293 -34.05 -22.08 0.61
C ALA A 293 -34.06 -23.45 1.29
N PHE A 294 -33.25 -23.62 2.35
CA PHE A 294 -33.22 -24.85 3.16
C PHE A 294 -34.55 -25.12 3.88
N ASN A 295 -35.14 -24.09 4.50
CA ASN A 295 -36.44 -24.23 5.17
C ASN A 295 -37.59 -24.47 4.17
N LYS A 296 -37.52 -23.88 2.98
CA LYS A 296 -38.52 -24.08 1.92
C LYS A 296 -38.44 -25.48 1.30
N ALA A 297 -37.23 -26.03 1.16
CA ALA A 297 -36.97 -27.40 0.71
C ALA A 297 -37.36 -28.46 1.76
N MET A 298 -37.34 -28.13 3.05
CA MET A 298 -37.85 -28.99 4.13
C MET A 298 -39.39 -29.00 4.24
N LEU A 299 -40.07 -27.97 3.71
CA LEU A 299 -41.54 -27.82 3.79
C LEU A 299 -42.29 -28.46 2.63
N TYR A 300 -41.67 -28.56 1.45
CA TYR A 300 -42.23 -29.21 0.28
C TYR A 300 -41.39 -30.46 0.03
N ASP A 301 -41.96 -31.64 0.28
CA ASP A 301 -41.34 -32.98 0.20
C ASP A 301 -40.89 -33.40 -1.23
N THR A 302 -40.57 -32.43 -2.07
CA THR A 302 -39.94 -32.56 -3.39
C THR A 302 -38.44 -32.29 -3.24
N PHE A 303 -37.71 -33.33 -2.85
CA PHE A 303 -36.27 -33.31 -2.69
C PHE A 303 -35.57 -33.24 -4.06
N ASN A 304 -35.34 -32.03 -4.58
CA ASN A 304 -34.48 -31.81 -5.75
C ASN A 304 -33.16 -31.17 -5.31
N TRP A 305 -32.16 -32.00 -4.97
CA TRP A 305 -30.82 -31.55 -4.53
C TRP A 305 -30.08 -30.67 -5.55
N TYR A 306 -30.55 -30.63 -6.80
CA TYR A 306 -29.95 -29.84 -7.87
C TYR A 306 -30.36 -28.36 -7.88
N GLU A 307 -31.45 -27.97 -7.20
CA GLU A 307 -31.93 -26.57 -7.21
C GLU A 307 -31.38 -25.71 -6.06
N VAL A 308 -30.72 -26.30 -5.07
CA VAL A 308 -30.19 -25.58 -3.89
C VAL A 308 -28.70 -25.24 -4.02
N ASN A 309 -28.03 -25.77 -5.03
CA ASN A 309 -26.67 -25.35 -5.37
C ASN A 309 -26.75 -24.13 -6.28
N ASP A 310 -26.78 -22.95 -5.66
CA ASP A 310 -26.23 -21.75 -6.29
C ASP A 310 -24.86 -22.16 -6.85
N HIS A 311 -24.70 -22.14 -8.17
CA HIS A 311 -23.49 -22.63 -8.83
C HIS A 311 -22.25 -22.09 -8.10
N ASP A 312 -21.31 -23.00 -7.79
CA ASP A 312 -20.02 -22.79 -7.11
C ASP A 312 -19.13 -21.74 -7.81
N ILE A 313 -19.56 -20.48 -7.84
CA ILE A 313 -18.70 -19.34 -8.12
C ILE A 313 -18.10 -18.98 -6.77
N THR A 314 -17.00 -19.64 -6.41
CA THR A 314 -16.17 -19.12 -5.33
C THR A 314 -15.52 -17.84 -5.83
N ASP A 315 -16.11 -16.68 -5.50
CA ASP A 315 -15.51 -15.38 -5.79
C ASP A 315 -14.06 -15.37 -5.24
N ASN A 316 -13.08 -15.21 -6.12
CA ASN A 316 -11.67 -15.15 -5.74
C ASN A 316 -11.24 -13.69 -5.62
N PHE A 317 -10.99 -13.24 -4.39
CA PHE A 317 -10.59 -11.86 -4.12
C PHE A 317 -9.09 -11.61 -4.27
N GLY A 318 -8.31 -12.61 -4.67
CA GLY A 318 -6.86 -12.57 -4.73
C GLY A 318 -6.18 -13.13 -3.47
N VAL A 319 -4.91 -12.78 -3.29
CA VAL A 319 -4.03 -13.38 -2.28
C VAL A 319 -4.22 -12.70 -0.92
N ASP A 320 -4.72 -13.42 0.09
CA ASP A 320 -4.98 -12.90 1.44
C ASP A 320 -3.69 -12.61 2.21
N PHE A 321 -3.61 -11.39 2.72
CA PHE A 321 -2.50 -10.92 3.53
C PHE A 321 -2.26 -11.74 4.80
N SER A 322 -3.32 -12.07 5.55
CA SER A 322 -3.16 -12.77 6.83
C SER A 322 -2.65 -14.20 6.62
N THR A 323 -3.05 -14.80 5.51
CA THR A 323 -2.59 -16.13 5.11
C THR A 323 -1.15 -16.12 4.60
N LEU A 324 -0.75 -15.07 3.87
CA LEU A 324 0.65 -14.84 3.48
C LEU A 324 1.58 -14.79 4.70
N ILE A 325 1.25 -14.00 5.73
CA ILE A 325 2.06 -13.91 6.96
C ILE A 325 2.19 -15.27 7.65
N LYS A 326 1.06 -15.97 7.86
CA LYS A 326 1.06 -17.27 8.54
C LYS A 326 1.92 -18.31 7.83
N ASN A 327 1.85 -18.39 6.51
CA ASN A 327 2.65 -19.35 5.75
C ASN A 327 4.13 -18.95 5.71
N LEU A 328 4.42 -17.65 5.77
CA LEU A 328 5.79 -17.14 5.87
C LEU A 328 6.45 -17.52 7.20
N GLU A 329 5.74 -17.35 8.31
CA GLU A 329 6.20 -17.77 9.65
C GLU A 329 6.44 -19.28 9.74
N LYS A 330 5.69 -20.07 8.96
CA LYS A 330 5.84 -21.53 8.88
C LYS A 330 6.87 -22.01 7.87
N GLY A 331 7.36 -21.14 6.98
CA GLY A 331 8.27 -21.50 5.89
C GLY A 331 7.59 -22.18 4.70
N ASP A 332 6.27 -22.05 4.56
CA ASP A 332 5.43 -22.76 3.59
C ASP A 332 5.24 -22.03 2.22
N LEU A 333 6.06 -21.01 1.92
CA LEU A 333 5.94 -20.14 0.72
C LEU A 333 6.88 -20.47 -0.46
#